data_AF-A0A090WH43-F1
#
_entry.id   AF-A0A090WH43-F1
#
_cell.length_a   1.000
_cell.length_b   1.000
_cell.length_c   1.000
_cell.angle_alpha   90.00
_cell.angle_beta   90.00
_cell.angle_gamma   90.00
#
_symmetry.space_group_name_H-M   'P 1'
#
loop_
_entity.id
_entity.type
_entity.pdbx_description
1 polymer ?
#
loop_
_entity_poly.entity_id
_entity_poly.type
_entity_poly.pdbx_seq_one_letter_code
_entity_poly.pdbx_strand_id
1 'polypeptide(L)'
;MELFKQFKIGTYQVKFIFESKGLPLDEQNRQVALVEFETTLFKDGKQIGTVKRKPMPFFPGEMLEPVESFDIIHLLSKTGSKLSTTAYPGKVPPGKYEVRISANVIGGKGTIAPISIIIFI
;
A
#
# COMPACT_ATOMS: atom_id res chain seq x y z
N MET A 1 -2.64 -22.02 -0.43
CA MET A 1 -1.77 -20.88 -0.78
C MET A 1 -1.66 -19.98 0.45
N GLU A 2 -0.45 -19.69 0.95
CA GLU A 2 -0.26 -18.90 2.18
C GLU A 2 0.00 -17.43 1.80
N LEU A 3 -1.06 -16.69 1.45
CA LEU A 3 -0.94 -15.31 0.94
C LEU A 3 -0.14 -14.40 1.89
N PHE A 4 -0.41 -14.50 3.20
CA PHE A 4 0.30 -13.72 4.21
C PHE A 4 1.81 -14.04 4.25
N LYS A 5 2.20 -15.28 3.96
CA LYS A 5 3.62 -15.64 3.81
C LYS A 5 4.22 -15.03 2.54
N GLN A 6 3.47 -14.97 1.43
CA GLN A 6 3.96 -14.34 0.20
C GLN A 6 4.24 -12.85 0.36
N PHE A 7 3.47 -12.15 1.21
CA PHE A 7 3.75 -10.76 1.58
C PHE A 7 5.08 -10.61 2.31
N LYS A 8 5.46 -11.57 3.17
CA LYS A 8 6.71 -11.56 3.94
C LYS A 8 7.97 -11.85 3.13
N ILE A 9 7.87 -12.68 2.09
CA ILE A 9 9.03 -13.07 1.27
C ILE A 9 9.29 -12.13 0.08
N GLY A 10 8.61 -10.98 0.04
CA GLY A 10 8.87 -9.93 -0.94
C GLY A 10 8.28 -10.15 -2.33
N THR A 11 7.40 -11.14 -2.52
CA THR A 11 6.78 -11.43 -3.83
C THR A 11 6.00 -10.25 -4.41
N TYR A 12 5.50 -9.36 -3.56
CA TYR A 12 4.68 -8.21 -3.95
C TYR A 12 5.28 -6.88 -3.49
N GLN A 13 6.61 -6.76 -3.44
CA GLN A 13 7.27 -5.50 -3.11
C GLN A 13 6.81 -4.37 -4.03
N VAL A 14 6.63 -3.19 -3.44
CA VAL A 14 6.11 -2.02 -4.13
C VAL A 14 7.23 -1.02 -4.29
N LYS A 15 7.60 -0.74 -5.54
CA LYS A 15 8.64 0.22 -5.88
C LYS A 15 8.00 1.56 -6.26
N PHE A 16 8.40 2.62 -5.57
CA PHE A 16 8.04 3.99 -5.89
C PHE A 16 9.29 4.78 -6.25
N ILE A 17 9.13 5.75 -7.14
CA ILE A 17 10.17 6.74 -7.44
C ILE A 17 9.46 8.09 -7.44
N PHE A 18 9.99 9.06 -6.69
CA PHE A 18 9.52 10.42 -6.78
C PHE A 18 10.67 11.42 -6.67
N GLU A 19 10.52 12.54 -7.36
CA GLU A 19 11.42 13.69 -7.27
C GLU A 19 10.81 14.75 -6.35
N SER A 20 11.66 15.47 -5.62
CA SER A 20 11.26 16.55 -4.71
C SER A 20 11.75 17.91 -5.18
N LYS A 21 11.36 18.35 -6.37
CA LYS A 21 11.67 19.72 -6.78
C LYS A 21 10.86 20.69 -5.93
N GLY A 22 11.55 21.59 -5.22
CA GLY A 22 10.95 22.70 -4.47
C GLY A 22 10.63 22.42 -3.00
N LEU A 23 11.08 21.30 -2.41
CA LEU A 23 10.93 21.05 -0.98
C LEU A 23 11.98 21.82 -0.15
N PRO A 24 11.62 22.26 1.07
CA PRO A 24 12.57 22.88 1.99
C PRO A 24 13.72 21.93 2.34
N LEU A 25 14.87 22.53 2.60
CA LEU A 25 16.07 21.83 3.05
C LEU A 25 16.18 21.89 4.57
N ASP A 26 16.66 20.81 5.17
CA ASP A 26 17.09 20.83 6.57
C ASP A 26 18.52 21.37 6.74
N GLU A 27 19.03 21.41 7.97
CA GLU A 27 20.38 21.88 8.32
C GLU A 27 21.51 21.08 7.62
N GLN A 28 21.20 19.90 7.08
CA GLN A 28 22.12 19.01 6.38
C GLN A 28 21.93 19.04 4.85
N ASN A 29 21.18 20.01 4.32
CA ASN A 29 20.81 20.11 2.91
C ASN A 29 20.04 18.89 2.36
N ARG A 30 19.23 18.24 3.19
CA ARG A 30 18.36 17.12 2.78
C ARG A 30 16.95 17.62 2.54
N GLN A 31 16.27 17.01 1.57
CA GLN A 31 14.85 17.22 1.32
C GLN A 31 14.04 16.04 1.86
N VAL A 32 12.88 16.34 2.47
CA VAL A 32 11.93 15.34 2.95
C VAL A 32 10.54 15.69 2.45
N ALA A 33 9.89 14.75 1.78
CA ALA A 33 8.52 14.86 1.32
C ALA A 33 7.56 14.28 2.33
N LEU A 34 6.42 14.93 2.53
CA LEU A 34 5.27 14.28 3.14
C LEU A 34 4.48 13.57 2.04
N VAL A 35 4.32 12.26 2.19
CA VAL A 35 3.58 11.44 1.23
C VAL A 35 2.35 10.87 1.91
N GLU A 36 1.20 11.13 1.30
CA GLU A 36 -0.08 10.56 1.68
C GLU A 36 -0.38 9.35 0.80
N PHE A 37 -0.59 8.19 1.43
CA PHE A 37 -0.93 6.96 0.71
C PHE A 37 -2.42 6.64 0.86
N GLU A 38 -3.02 6.24 -0.25
CA GLU A 38 -4.36 5.67 -0.30
C GLU A 38 -4.29 4.29 -0.95
N THR A 39 -4.88 3.31 -0.28
CA THR A 39 -4.96 1.93 -0.75
C THR A 39 -6.40 1.50 -0.87
N THR A 40 -6.78 1.02 -2.05
CA THR A 40 -8.12 0.52 -2.34
C THR A 40 -8.04 -0.95 -2.76
N LEU A 41 -8.88 -1.78 -2.14
CA LEU A 41 -8.99 -3.20 -2.48
C LEU A 41 -10.26 -3.46 -3.30
N PHE A 42 -10.10 -4.19 -4.39
CA PHE A 42 -11.20 -4.73 -5.19
C PHE A 42 -11.18 -6.26 -5.13
N LYS A 43 -12.36 -6.86 -5.14
CA LYS A 43 -12.57 -8.29 -5.34
C LYS A 43 -13.52 -8.49 -6.50
N ASP A 44 -13.09 -9.23 -7.52
CA ASP A 44 -13.88 -9.53 -8.72
C ASP A 44 -14.49 -8.26 -9.36
N GLY A 45 -13.72 -7.17 -9.37
CA GLY A 45 -14.12 -5.86 -9.87
C GLY A 45 -14.95 -5.00 -8.91
N LYS A 46 -15.42 -5.53 -7.79
CA LYS A 46 -16.17 -4.79 -6.77
C LYS A 46 -15.23 -4.23 -5.71
N GLN A 47 -15.35 -2.93 -5.40
CA GLN A 47 -14.61 -2.30 -4.32
C GLN A 47 -15.03 -2.89 -2.96
N ILE A 48 -14.06 -3.40 -2.22
CA ILE A 48 -14.23 -3.90 -0.85
C ILE A 48 -14.09 -2.75 0.15
N GLY A 49 -13.11 -1.87 -0.07
CA GLY A 49 -12.89 -0.72 0.78
C GLY A 49 -11.59 0.00 0.47
N THR A 50 -11.42 1.12 1.16
CA THR A 50 -10.29 2.04 1.02
C THR A 50 -9.73 2.38 2.39
N VAL A 51 -8.41 2.51 2.49
CA VAL A 51 -7.70 3.03 3.65
C VAL A 51 -6.81 4.18 3.18
N LYS A 52 -6.87 5.28 3.91
CA LYS A 52 -6.04 6.45 3.69
C LYS A 52 -5.19 6.67 4.94
N ARG A 53 -3.87 6.66 4.78
CA ARG A 53 -2.93 6.88 5.89
C ARG A 53 -2.67 8.36 6.04
N LYS A 54 -2.37 8.79 7.27
CA LYS A 54 -1.84 10.14 7.50
C LYS A 54 -0.55 10.34 6.71
N PRO A 55 -0.24 11.56 6.25
CA PRO A 55 1.00 11.83 5.56
C PRO A 55 2.22 11.44 6.40
N MET A 56 3.19 10.79 5.78
CA MET A 56 4.42 10.30 6.41
C MET A 56 5.65 10.87 5.69
N PRO A 57 6.76 11.11 6.41
CA PRO A 57 7.97 11.67 5.82
C PRO A 57 8.74 10.61 5.02
N PHE A 58 9.18 10.97 3.81
CA PHE A 58 10.00 10.14 2.95
C PHE A 58 11.12 10.94 2.30
N PHE A 59 12.28 10.29 2.16
CA PHE A 59 13.34 10.83 1.34
C PHE A 59 12.98 10.67 -0.15
N PRO A 60 13.25 11.69 -0.97
CA PRO A 60 13.14 11.62 -2.41
C PRO A 60 14.05 10.55 -3.00
N GLY A 61 13.64 9.97 -4.12
CA GLY A 61 14.37 8.91 -4.81
C GLY A 61 13.60 7.60 -4.91
N GLU A 62 14.35 6.51 -5.05
CA GLU A 62 13.81 5.16 -5.13
C GLU A 62 13.45 4.62 -3.75
N MET A 63 12.26 4.04 -3.68
CA MET A 63 11.65 3.53 -2.47
C MET A 63 11.15 2.11 -2.71
N LEU A 64 11.57 1.17 -1.87
CA LEU A 64 11.13 -0.22 -1.89
C LEU A 64 10.37 -0.50 -0.60
N GLU A 65 9.05 -0.50 -0.69
CA GLU A 65 8.17 -0.71 0.46
C GLU A 65 7.55 -2.10 0.43
N PRO A 66 7.50 -2.81 1.57
CA PRO A 66 6.73 -4.03 1.65
C PRO A 66 5.24 -3.72 1.45
N VAL A 67 4.55 -4.63 0.80
CA VAL A 67 3.09 -4.55 0.55
C VAL A 67 2.29 -4.34 1.85
N GLU A 68 2.82 -4.81 2.97
CA GLU A 68 2.24 -4.67 4.30
C GLU A 68 2.20 -3.21 4.81
N SER A 69 3.05 -2.33 4.29
CA SER A 69 3.04 -0.88 4.58
C SER A 69 1.73 -0.19 4.15
N PHE A 70 0.91 -0.86 3.33
CA PHE A 70 -0.27 -0.30 2.66
C PHE A 70 -1.61 -0.85 3.18
N ASP A 71 -1.65 -1.38 4.41
CA ASP A 71 -2.91 -1.80 5.09
C ASP A 71 -3.71 -2.88 4.33
N ILE A 72 -3.07 -3.61 3.43
CA ILE A 72 -3.71 -4.64 2.59
C ILE A 72 -4.25 -5.79 3.44
N ILE A 73 -3.53 -6.19 4.49
CA ILE A 73 -3.98 -7.22 5.45
C ILE A 73 -5.27 -6.78 6.14
N HIS A 74 -5.32 -5.52 6.57
CA HIS A 74 -6.53 -4.95 7.18
C HIS A 74 -7.70 -4.96 6.20
N LEU A 75 -7.49 -4.56 4.94
CA LEU A 75 -8.53 -4.59 3.91
C LEU A 75 -9.00 -6.01 3.59
N LEU A 76 -8.08 -6.99 3.49
CA LEU A 76 -8.40 -8.39 3.27
C LEU A 76 -9.25 -8.97 4.41
N SER A 77 -9.01 -8.56 5.66
CA SER A 77 -9.80 -9.00 6.81
C SER A 77 -11.28 -8.63 6.71
N LYS A 78 -11.63 -7.58 5.94
CA LYS A 78 -13.03 -7.16 5.68
C LYS A 78 -13.76 -8.10 4.73
N THR A 79 -13.04 -8.96 4.01
CA THR A 79 -13.62 -9.88 3.01
C THR A 79 -14.04 -11.22 3.61
N GLY A 80 -13.49 -11.58 4.78
CA GLY A 80 -13.85 -12.78 5.51
C GLY A 80 -15.22 -12.67 6.16
N SER A 81 -15.91 -13.80 6.33
CA SER A 81 -17.00 -13.94 7.30
C SER A 81 -16.49 -13.48 8.68
N LYS A 82 -17.33 -12.75 9.45
CA LYS A 82 -17.02 -12.13 10.75
C LYS A 82 -15.86 -12.83 11.46
N LEU A 83 -14.77 -12.09 11.70
CA LEU A 83 -13.64 -12.54 12.52
C LEU A 83 -14.19 -13.21 13.79
N SER A 84 -14.08 -14.53 13.84
CA SER A 84 -14.48 -15.36 14.97
C SER A 84 -13.23 -15.93 15.58
N THR A 85 -13.17 -16.01 16.91
CA THR A 85 -12.09 -16.69 17.63
C THR A 85 -12.01 -18.19 17.31
N THR A 86 -13.04 -18.75 16.67
CA THR A 86 -13.11 -20.15 16.25
C THR A 86 -12.73 -20.39 14.78
N ALA A 87 -12.56 -19.33 13.98
CA ALA A 87 -12.21 -19.43 12.56
C ALA A 87 -10.70 -19.25 12.35
N TYR A 88 -10.13 -19.95 11.37
CA TYR A 88 -8.74 -19.75 10.99
C TYR A 88 -8.53 -18.32 10.45
N PRO A 89 -7.67 -17.49 11.08
CA PRO A 89 -7.56 -16.06 10.76
C PRO A 89 -6.86 -15.79 9.42
N GLY A 90 -6.21 -16.80 8.84
CA GLY A 90 -5.54 -16.70 7.54
C GLY A 90 -6.42 -17.03 6.34
N LYS A 91 -7.70 -17.38 6.53
CA LYS A 91 -8.57 -17.78 5.41
C LYS A 91 -9.11 -16.54 4.70
N VAL A 92 -8.60 -16.28 3.50
CA VAL A 92 -9.17 -15.30 2.58
C VAL A 92 -10.08 -16.04 1.59
N PRO A 93 -11.30 -15.54 1.31
CA PRO A 93 -12.16 -16.15 0.29
C PRO A 93 -11.47 -16.20 -1.08
N PRO A 94 -11.74 -17.23 -1.90
CA PRO A 94 -11.19 -17.28 -3.25
C PRO A 94 -11.76 -16.15 -4.13
N GLY A 95 -10.99 -15.79 -5.16
CA GLY A 95 -11.35 -14.76 -6.15
C GLY A 95 -10.15 -13.99 -6.70
N LYS A 96 -10.44 -13.08 -7.63
CA LYS A 96 -9.44 -12.14 -8.17
C LYS A 96 -9.43 -10.88 -7.31
N TYR A 97 -8.29 -10.60 -6.69
CA TYR A 97 -8.07 -9.39 -5.90
C TYR A 97 -7.19 -8.42 -6.67
N GLU A 98 -7.58 -7.14 -6.64
CA GLU A 98 -6.78 -6.04 -7.18
C GLU A 98 -6.58 -5.02 -6.06
N VAL A 99 -5.32 -4.75 -5.73
CA VAL A 99 -4.94 -3.68 -4.81
C VAL A 99 -4.47 -2.50 -5.64
N ARG A 100 -5.11 -1.35 -5.50
CA ARG A 100 -4.64 -0.08 -6.07
C ARG A 100 -4.04 0.78 -4.99
N ILE A 101 -2.79 1.20 -5.19
CA ILE A 101 -2.08 2.11 -4.30
C ILE A 101 -1.81 3.39 -5.06
N SER A 102 -2.24 4.51 -4.50
CA SER A 102 -1.88 5.85 -4.98
C SER A 102 -1.14 6.60 -3.90
N ALA A 103 -0.21 7.44 -4.30
CA ALA A 103 0.56 8.26 -3.39
C ALA A 103 0.61 9.71 -3.87
N ASN A 104 0.35 10.63 -2.94
CA ASN A 104 0.29 12.05 -3.19
C ASN A 104 1.35 12.77 -2.37
N VAL A 105 2.22 13.54 -3.04
CA VAL A 105 3.27 14.33 -2.41
C VAL A 105 2.70 15.67 -1.97
N ILE A 106 2.82 16.00 -0.68
CA ILE A 106 2.34 17.25 -0.11
C ILE A 106 3.46 18.29 -0.17
N GLY A 107 3.15 19.48 -0.69
CA GLY A 107 4.06 20.63 -0.70
C GLY A 107 5.22 20.54 -1.72
N GLY A 108 5.32 19.45 -2.47
CA GLY A 108 6.30 19.26 -3.55
C GLY A 108 5.63 19.01 -4.90
N LYS A 109 6.42 19.09 -5.97
CA LYS A 109 5.99 18.67 -7.31
C LYS A 109 6.50 17.26 -7.61
N GLY A 110 5.58 16.31 -7.73
CA GLY A 110 5.86 14.93 -8.11
C GLY A 110 4.59 14.09 -8.03
N THR A 111 4.40 13.18 -8.99
CA THR A 111 3.33 12.19 -8.96
C THR A 111 3.96 10.81 -8.89
N ILE A 112 3.44 10.00 -7.98
CA ILE A 112 3.78 8.59 -7.91
C ILE A 112 2.73 7.85 -8.74
N ALA A 113 3.17 7.13 -9.77
CA ALA A 113 2.26 6.37 -10.61
C ALA A 113 1.46 5.38 -9.75
N PRO A 114 0.13 5.28 -9.93
CA PRO A 114 -0.66 4.29 -9.20
C PRO A 114 -0.16 2.88 -9.52
N ILE A 115 -0.02 2.05 -8.49
CA ILE A 115 0.40 0.67 -8.63
C ILE A 115 -0.80 -0.23 -8.44
N SER A 116 -0.93 -1.22 -9.32
CA SER A 116 -1.97 -2.25 -9.24
C SER A 116 -1.31 -3.62 -9.01
N ILE A 117 -1.67 -4.27 -7.90
CA ILE A 117 -1.19 -5.61 -7.56
C ILE A 117 -2.36 -6.57 -7.77
N ILE A 118 -2.16 -7.59 -8.62
CA ILE A 118 -3.15 -8.63 -8.88
C ILE A 118 -2.79 -9.89 -8.10
N ILE A 119 -3.75 -10.39 -7.32
CA ILE A 119 -3.60 -11.59 -6.49
C ILE A 119 -4.74 -12.54 -6.83
N PHE A 120 -4.39 -13.79 -7.17
CA PHE A 120 -5.35 -14.87 -7.39
C PHE A 120 -5.33 -15.80 -6.18
N ILE A 121 -6.48 -15.95 -5.52
CA ILE A 121 -6.66 -16.81 -4.34
C ILE A 121 -7.61 -17.96 -4.67
#